data_AF-A0A7X6ZS50-F1
#
_entry.id   AF-A0A7X6ZS50-F1
#
_cell.length_a   1.000
_cell.length_b   1.000
_cell.length_c   1.000
_cell.angle_alpha   90.00
_cell.angle_beta   90.00
_cell.angle_gamma   90.00
#
_symmetry.space_group_name_H-M   'P 1'
#
loop_
_entity.id
_entity.type
_entity.pdbx_description
1 polymer ?
#
loop_
_entity_poly.entity_id
_entity_poly.type
_entity_poly.pdbx_seq_one_letter_code
_entity_poly.pdbx_strand_id
1 'polypeptide(L)'
;SHIVYLSRYLDISDPLYSTSDKNIINEFIFGLKKVFPSITDEIIKNATLSRALFSQPVIKLGYGLNIPKIKTPVKGLYLASMPQIYPEDRGMNYAVRIGQKAANEILEDL
;
A
#
# COMPACT_ATOMS: atom_id res chain seq x y z
N SER A 1 -17.68 14.79 14.10
CA SER A 1 -17.00 13.48 14.09
C SER A 1 -15.78 13.60 13.20
N HIS A 2 -14.64 13.06 13.61
CA HIS A 2 -13.39 13.11 12.85
C HIS A 2 -12.89 11.68 12.58
N ILE A 3 -12.19 11.49 11.47
CA ILE A 3 -11.54 10.22 11.13
C ILE A 3 -10.04 10.39 11.36
N VAL A 4 -9.45 9.44 12.08
CA VAL A 4 -8.01 9.37 12.27
C VAL A 4 -7.51 8.12 11.56
N TYR A 5 -6.50 8.30 10.71
CA TYR A 5 -5.82 7.18 10.05
C TYR A 5 -4.46 6.98 10.70
N LEU A 6 -4.23 5.78 11.22
CA LEU A 6 -2.97 5.37 11.81
C LEU A 6 -2.40 4.22 10.99
N SER A 7 -1.16 4.36 10.52
CA SER A 7 -0.49 3.35 9.71
C SER A 7 0.81 2.91 10.36
N ARG A 8 1.17 1.65 10.13
CA ARG A 8 2.46 1.08 10.51
C ARG A 8 2.89 0.09 9.43
N TYR A 9 4.11 0.27 8.92
CA TYR A 9 4.75 -0.72 8.07
C TYR A 9 5.51 -1.71 8.93
N LEU A 10 5.36 -2.99 8.63
CA LEU A 10 6.03 -4.07 9.35
C LEU A 10 6.16 -5.27 8.41
N ASP A 11 7.19 -6.08 8.66
CA ASP A 11 7.40 -7.34 7.94
C ASP A 11 6.35 -8.37 8.37
N ILE A 12 6.02 -9.33 7.51
CA ILE A 12 5.10 -10.42 7.85
C ILE A 12 5.61 -11.27 9.01
N SER A 13 6.93 -11.31 9.24
CA SER A 13 7.54 -12.00 10.37
C SER A 13 7.46 -11.22 11.68
N ASP A 14 7.06 -9.95 11.67
CA ASP A 14 6.88 -9.17 12.91
C ASP A 14 5.72 -9.79 13.72
N PRO A 15 5.90 -10.09 15.02
CA PRO A 15 4.85 -10.68 15.86
C PRO A 15 3.54 -9.88 15.84
N LEU A 16 3.61 -8.57 15.67
CA LEU A 16 2.44 -7.70 15.58
C LEU A 16 1.56 -8.02 14.38
N TYR A 17 2.11 -8.55 13.28
CA TYR A 17 1.31 -8.93 12.10
C TYR A 17 0.29 -10.02 12.45
N SER A 18 0.72 -11.00 13.25
CA SER A 18 -0.08 -12.14 13.72
C SER A 18 -0.95 -11.85 14.94
N THR A 19 -0.82 -10.67 15.52
CA THR A 19 -1.58 -10.27 16.71
C THR A 19 -3.05 -10.04 16.36
N SER A 20 -3.97 -10.38 17.27
CA SER A 20 -5.41 -10.20 17.05
C SER A 20 -5.79 -8.73 16.82
N ASP A 21 -6.83 -8.50 16.02
CA ASP A 21 -7.30 -7.15 15.67
C ASP A 21 -7.58 -6.30 16.90
N LYS A 22 -8.25 -6.89 17.89
CA LYS A 22 -8.57 -6.23 19.17
C LYS A 22 -7.30 -5.73 19.88
N ASN A 23 -6.27 -6.56 19.95
CA ASN A 23 -5.03 -6.20 20.63
C ASN A 23 -4.27 -5.10 19.89
N ILE A 24 -4.23 -5.15 18.55
CA ILE A 24 -3.62 -4.10 17.74
C ILE A 24 -4.39 -2.78 17.89
N ILE A 25 -5.73 -2.82 17.82
CA ILE A 25 -6.56 -1.63 18.01
C ILE A 25 -6.29 -1.00 19.39
N ASN A 26 -6.23 -1.81 20.44
CA ASN A 26 -5.93 -1.33 21.80
C ASN A 26 -4.53 -0.69 21.89
N GLU A 27 -3.52 -1.30 21.26
CA GLU A 27 -2.16 -0.75 21.21
C GLU A 27 -2.12 0.61 20.52
N PHE A 28 -2.83 0.74 19.40
CA PHE A 28 -2.93 2.00 18.66
C PHE A 28 -3.70 3.08 19.44
N ILE A 29 -4.81 2.72 20.10
CA ILE A 29 -5.55 3.64 20.98
C ILE A 29 -4.68 4.09 22.15
N PHE A 30 -3.92 3.18 22.77
CA PHE A 30 -3.00 3.52 23.85
C PHE A 30 -1.93 4.51 23.38
N GLY A 31 -1.31 4.28 22.22
CA GLY A 31 -0.39 5.23 21.60
C GLY A 31 -1.05 6.58 21.30
N LEU A 32 -2.27 6.56 20.75
CA LEU A 32 -3.03 7.76 20.43
C LEU A 32 -3.32 8.61 21.69
N LYS A 33 -3.70 7.98 22.80
CA LYS A 33 -3.93 8.64 24.11
C LYS A 33 -2.66 9.28 24.68
N LYS A 34 -1.49 8.71 24.43
CA LYS A 34 -0.21 9.32 24.84
C LYS A 34 0.06 10.63 24.09
N VAL A 35 -0.29 10.69 22.80
CA VAL A 35 -0.11 11.90 21.98
C VAL A 35 -1.21 12.92 22.25
N PHE A 36 -2.43 12.47 22.49
CA PHE A 36 -3.61 13.30 22.72
C PHE A 36 -4.31 12.88 24.02
N PRO A 37 -3.89 13.39 25.19
CA PRO A 37 -4.39 12.97 26.49
C PRO A 37 -5.88 13.21 26.75
N SER A 38 -6.52 14.10 25.97
CA SER A 38 -7.96 14.34 26.05
C SER A 38 -8.80 13.24 25.42
N ILE A 39 -8.19 12.29 24.70
CA ILE A 39 -8.89 11.16 24.11
C ILE A 39 -9.21 10.13 25.19
N THR A 40 -10.49 9.82 25.34
CA THR A 40 -11.00 8.76 26.22
C THR A 40 -11.67 7.67 25.39
N ASP A 41 -12.02 6.52 26.00
CA ASP A 41 -12.64 5.43 25.23
C ASP A 41 -14.07 5.78 24.80
N GLU A 42 -14.78 6.62 25.57
CA GLU A 42 -16.16 7.01 25.31
C GLU A 42 -16.33 7.85 24.05
N ILE A 43 -15.28 8.57 23.61
CA ILE A 43 -15.33 9.38 22.39
C ILE A 43 -15.02 8.57 21.13
N ILE A 44 -14.52 7.34 21.27
CA ILE A 44 -14.19 6.43 20.17
C ILE A 44 -15.46 5.69 19.75
N LYS A 45 -16.06 6.16 18.65
CA LYS A 45 -17.31 5.57 18.13
C LYS A 45 -17.12 4.22 17.45
N ASN A 46 -16.00 4.02 16.78
CA ASN A 46 -15.67 2.78 16.07
C ASN A 46 -14.15 2.72 15.79
N ALA A 47 -13.63 1.51 15.64
CA ALA A 47 -12.28 1.23 15.19
C ALA A 47 -12.30 0.05 14.22
N THR A 48 -11.55 0.17 13.12
CA THR A 48 -11.42 -0.90 12.12
C THR A 48 -9.95 -1.05 11.78
N LEU A 49 -9.51 -2.29 11.65
CA LEU A 49 -8.15 -2.63 11.27
C LEU A 49 -8.17 -3.25 9.86
N SER A 50 -7.17 -2.90 9.05
CA SER A 50 -6.91 -3.54 7.76
C SER A 50 -5.44 -3.92 7.68
N ARG A 51 -5.16 -5.10 7.11
CA ARG A 51 -3.81 -5.61 6.85
C ARG A 51 -3.64 -5.84 5.35
N ALA A 52 -2.48 -5.49 4.83
CA ALA A 52 -2.14 -5.72 3.42
C ALA A 52 -0.71 -6.28 3.33
N LEU A 53 -0.60 -7.58 2.98
CA LEU A 53 0.71 -8.28 2.87
C LEU A 53 1.62 -7.62 1.82
N PHE A 54 1.06 -7.34 0.65
CA PHE A 54 1.81 -6.85 -0.52
C PHE A 54 1.44 -5.40 -0.83
N SER A 55 1.48 -4.54 0.19
CA SER A 55 1.09 -3.14 0.08
C SER A 55 2.05 -2.29 -0.77
N GLN A 56 3.32 -2.69 -0.84
CA GLN A 56 4.34 -2.02 -1.63
C GLN A 56 5.47 -2.99 -2.01
N PRO A 57 6.02 -2.91 -3.24
CA PRO A 57 7.24 -3.64 -3.58
C PRO A 57 8.44 -3.12 -2.77
N VAL A 58 9.28 -4.04 -2.29
CA VAL A 58 10.56 -3.68 -1.66
C VAL A 58 11.58 -3.40 -2.77
N ILE A 59 12.01 -2.15 -2.88
CA ILE A 59 12.97 -1.71 -3.89
C ILE A 59 14.39 -2.07 -3.45
N LYS A 60 14.97 -3.09 -4.07
CA LYS A 60 16.34 -3.55 -3.79
C LYS A 60 17.37 -2.71 -4.55
N LEU A 61 18.65 -2.82 -4.16
CA LEU A 61 19.75 -2.26 -4.95
C LEU A 61 19.69 -2.79 -6.40
N GLY A 62 19.78 -1.88 -7.37
CA GLY A 62 19.72 -2.24 -8.79
C GLY A 62 18.32 -2.58 -9.31
N TYR A 63 17.24 -2.29 -8.55
CA TYR A 63 15.86 -2.60 -8.96
C TYR A 63 15.49 -2.11 -10.37
N GLY A 64 16.02 -0.96 -10.78
CA GLY A 64 15.80 -0.39 -12.12
C GLY A 64 16.15 -1.33 -13.28
N LEU A 65 17.08 -2.28 -13.06
CA LEU A 65 17.46 -3.28 -14.07
C LEU A 65 16.41 -4.39 -14.25
N ASN A 66 15.50 -4.54 -13.28
CA ASN A 66 14.53 -5.64 -13.22
C ASN A 66 13.08 -5.15 -13.40
N ILE A 67 12.87 -3.92 -13.85
CA ILE A 67 11.52 -3.38 -14.06
C ILE A 67 10.87 -4.10 -15.25
N PRO A 68 9.69 -4.73 -15.07
CA PRO A 68 9.02 -5.42 -16.15
C PRO A 68 8.47 -4.43 -17.19
N LYS A 69 8.55 -4.79 -18.46
CA LYS A 69 7.98 -3.99 -19.56
C LYS A 69 6.46 -4.06 -19.54
N ILE A 70 5.82 -3.07 -20.17
CA ILE A 70 4.37 -3.05 -20.37
C ILE A 70 3.96 -4.19 -21.31
N LYS A 71 4.60 -4.31 -22.48
CA LYS A 71 4.42 -5.46 -23.37
C LYS A 71 5.09 -6.70 -22.77
N THR A 72 4.31 -7.74 -22.52
CA THR A 72 4.84 -9.02 -22.02
C THR A 72 5.27 -9.92 -23.19
N PRO A 73 6.03 -11.00 -22.94
CA PRO A 73 6.35 -11.99 -23.98
C PRO A 73 5.12 -12.74 -24.52
N VAL A 74 3.98 -12.69 -23.83
CA VAL A 74 2.74 -13.35 -24.26
C VAL A 74 1.95 -12.39 -25.15
N LYS A 75 1.69 -12.80 -26.40
CA LYS A 75 0.95 -11.98 -27.37
C LYS A 75 -0.42 -11.58 -26.82
N GLY A 76 -0.73 -10.29 -26.87
CA GLY A 76 -2.00 -9.74 -26.39
C GLY A 76 -2.08 -9.56 -24.87
N LEU A 77 -1.01 -9.85 -24.12
CA LEU A 77 -0.96 -9.66 -22.67
C LEU A 77 -0.02 -8.48 -22.32
N TYR A 78 -0.56 -7.55 -21.53
CA TYR A 78 0.12 -6.33 -21.10
C TYR A 78 0.13 -6.24 -19.57
N LEU A 79 1.18 -5.62 -19.02
CA LEU A 79 1.37 -5.43 -17.59
C LEU A 79 1.43 -3.93 -17.25
N ALA A 80 0.53 -3.49 -16.36
CA ALA A 80 0.55 -2.16 -15.77
C ALA A 80 0.32 -2.31 -14.26
N SER A 81 1.41 -2.28 -13.49
CA SER A 81 1.39 -2.63 -12.06
C SER A 81 2.41 -1.83 -11.23
N MET A 82 2.26 -1.84 -9.91
CA MET A 82 3.13 -1.10 -8.97
C MET A 82 4.64 -1.36 -9.15
N PRO A 83 5.13 -2.58 -9.46
CA PRO A 83 6.54 -2.82 -9.76
C PRO A 83 7.15 -1.94 -10.85
N GLN A 84 6.34 -1.34 -11.72
CA GLN A 84 6.75 -0.47 -12.82
C GLN A 84 6.70 1.02 -12.46
N ILE A 85 6.18 1.35 -11.28
CA ILE A 85 6.23 2.70 -10.71
C ILE A 85 7.60 2.83 -10.04
N TYR A 86 8.54 3.44 -10.77
CA TYR A 86 9.92 3.68 -10.35
C TYR A 86 10.49 4.84 -11.18
N PRO A 87 11.29 5.75 -10.59
CA PRO A 87 11.75 5.77 -9.20
C PRO A 87 10.75 6.34 -8.20
N GLU A 88 9.54 6.67 -8.64
CA GLU A 88 8.55 7.30 -7.78
C GLU A 88 7.87 6.31 -6.83
N ASP A 89 7.22 6.83 -5.79
CA ASP A 89 6.44 6.04 -4.86
C ASP A 89 5.05 5.67 -5.45
N ARG A 90 4.34 4.74 -4.81
CA ARG A 90 3.05 4.14 -5.24
C ARG A 90 1.83 5.08 -5.21
N GLY A 91 2.00 6.33 -5.64
CA GLY A 91 0.94 7.33 -5.76
C GLY A 91 -0.08 6.99 -6.85
N MET A 92 -1.35 7.34 -6.63
CA MET A 92 -2.44 7.06 -7.57
C MET A 92 -2.23 7.74 -8.93
N ASN A 93 -1.63 8.93 -8.95
CA ASN A 93 -1.26 9.64 -10.17
C ASN A 93 -0.35 8.79 -11.08
N TYR A 94 0.55 8.00 -10.50
CA TYR A 94 1.44 7.12 -11.25
C TYR A 94 0.73 5.86 -11.76
N ALA A 95 -0.24 5.34 -11.01
CA ALA A 95 -1.11 4.26 -11.46
C ALA A 95 -1.94 4.69 -12.69
N VAL A 96 -2.52 5.89 -12.67
CA VAL A 96 -3.23 6.45 -13.83
C VAL A 96 -2.27 6.64 -15.01
N ARG A 97 -1.09 7.20 -14.78
CA ARG A 97 -0.07 7.43 -15.82
C ARG A 97 0.36 6.13 -16.51
N ILE A 98 0.64 5.07 -15.75
CA ILE A 98 1.03 3.78 -16.35
C ILE A 98 -0.14 3.08 -17.04
N GLY A 99 -1.36 3.20 -16.51
CA GLY A 99 -2.56 2.70 -17.17
C GLY A 99 -2.76 3.32 -18.55
N GLN A 100 -2.59 4.65 -18.67
CA GLN A 100 -2.67 5.33 -19.97
C GLN A 100 -1.58 4.87 -20.94
N LYS A 101 -0.33 4.70 -20.46
CA LYS A 101 0.75 4.16 -21.28
C LYS A 101 0.43 2.77 -21.80
N ALA A 102 -0.11 1.89 -20.95
CA ALA A 102 -0.49 0.55 -21.35
C ALA A 102 -1.63 0.55 -22.37
N ALA A 103 -2.64 1.42 -22.20
CA ALA A 103 -3.70 1.58 -23.19
C ALA A 103 -3.14 2.00 -24.57
N ASN A 104 -2.20 2.94 -24.61
CA ASN A 104 -1.59 3.38 -25.87
C ASN A 104 -0.79 2.23 -26.54
N GLU A 105 0.01 1.49 -25.75
CA GLU A 105 0.77 0.33 -26.24
C GLU A 105 -0.14 -0.77 -26.82
N ILE A 106 -1.34 -0.95 -26.23
CA ILE A 106 -2.36 -1.87 -26.76
C ILE A 106 -2.89 -1.37 -28.10
N LEU A 107 -3.22 -0.08 -28.20
CA LEU A 107 -3.77 0.52 -29.43
C LEU A 107 -2.78 0.49 -30.59
N GLU A 108 -1.48 0.61 -30.33
CA GLU A 108 -0.43 0.52 -31.36
C GLU A 108 -0.26 -0.89 -31.94
N ASP A 109 -0.67 -1.93 -31.21
CA ASP A 109 -0.56 -3.34 -31.62
C ASP A 109 -1.86 -3.89 -32.24
N LEU A 110 -2.92 -3.08 -32.32
CA LEU A 110 -4.18 -3.39 -33.03
C LEU A 110 -4.05 -3.16 -34.54
#